data_AF-I2BF09-F1
#
_entry.id   AF-I2BF09-F1
#
_cell.length_a   1.000
_cell.length_b   1.000
_cell.length_c   1.000
_cell.angle_alpha   90.00
_cell.angle_beta   90.00
_cell.angle_gamma   90.00
#
_symmetry.space_group_name_H-M   'P 1'
#
loop_
_entity.id
_entity.type
_entity.pdbx_description
1 polymer ?
#
loop_
_entity_poly.entity_id
_entity_poly.type
_entity_poly.pdbx_seq_one_letter_code
_entity_poly.pdbx_strand_id
1 'polypeptide(L)' 'EELVSHGRMLLTCICKGVELDARNAIDLLEMAINDLVVEGHLEEEKLDSFNLPVYIPSAE' A
#
# COMPACT_ATOMS: atom_id res chain seq x y z
N GLU A 1 1.57 1.78 -29.91
CA GLU A 1 2.46 2.79 -29.34
C GLU A 1 1.75 4.13 -29.36
N GLU A 2 1.67 4.80 -28.21
CA GLU A 2 1.03 6.11 -28.08
C GLU A 2 2.04 7.26 -28.06
N LEU A 3 3.29 6.98 -27.67
CA LEU A 3 4.38 7.96 -27.65
C LEU A 3 4.92 8.20 -29.06
N VAL A 4 4.98 9.47 -29.46
CA VAL A 4 5.64 9.91 -30.70
C VAL A 4 7.16 9.78 -30.59
N SER A 5 7.84 9.81 -31.73
CA SER A 5 9.31 9.83 -31.79
C SER A 5 9.89 10.95 -30.90
N HIS A 6 10.80 10.59 -30.00
CA HIS A 6 11.42 11.47 -28.97
C HIS A 6 10.48 11.96 -27.85
N GLY A 7 9.25 11.45 -27.77
CA GLY A 7 8.36 11.67 -26.62
C GLY A 7 8.97 11.13 -25.33
N ARG A 8 8.70 11.80 -24.21
CA ARG A 8 9.16 11.39 -22.87
C ARG A 8 7.96 11.29 -21.93
N MET A 9 8.08 10.43 -20.93
CA MET A 9 7.12 10.30 -19.85
C MET A 9 7.86 10.54 -18.52
N LEU A 10 7.21 11.24 -17.60
CA LEU A 10 7.64 11.40 -16.23
C LEU A 10 6.57 10.79 -15.34
N LEU A 11 6.97 9.84 -14.50
CA LEU A 11 6.07 9.16 -13.57
C LEU A 11 6.57 9.40 -12.14
N THR A 12 5.64 9.59 -11.22
CA THR A 12 5.91 9.67 -9.78
C THR A 12 4.96 8.72 -9.09
N CYS A 13 5.52 7.76 -8.36
CA CYS A 13 4.78 6.68 -7.73
C CYS A 13 5.21 6.56 -6.26
N ILE A 14 4.34 5.97 -5.43
CA ILE A 14 4.69 5.55 -4.08
C ILE A 14 5.57 4.32 -4.20
N CYS A 15 6.75 4.34 -3.59
CA CYS A 15 7.68 3.21 -3.58
C CYS A 15 8.01 2.81 -2.15
N LYS A 16 8.43 1.55 -1.98
CA LYS A 16 8.83 0.99 -0.70
C LYS A 16 10.04 1.76 -0.18
N GLY A 17 9.95 2.24 1.06
CA GLY A 17 11.07 2.88 1.76
C GLY A 17 12.17 1.88 2.10
N VAL A 18 13.41 2.38 2.25
CA VAL A 18 14.58 1.57 2.61
C VAL A 18 14.76 1.44 4.13
N GLU A 19 14.15 2.34 4.89
CA GLU A 19 14.22 2.35 6.35
C GLU A 19 13.28 1.31 6.96
N LEU A 20 13.83 0.48 7.86
CA LEU A 20 13.12 -0.63 8.52
C LEU A 20 11.95 -0.17 9.39
N ASP A 21 11.99 1.06 9.93
CA ASP A 21 10.95 1.64 10.79
C ASP A 21 10.03 2.63 10.06
N ALA A 22 10.25 2.87 8.77
CA ALA A 22 9.40 3.76 7.99
C ALA A 22 8.09 3.04 7.64
N ARG A 23 7.05 3.29 8.44
CA ARG A 23 5.68 2.84 8.14
C ARG A 23 5.04 3.77 7.14
N ASN A 24 4.57 3.22 6.03
CA ASN A 24 3.73 3.95 5.11
C ASN A 24 2.28 4.03 5.65
N ALA A 25 1.44 4.84 5.00
CA ALA A 25 0.07 5.05 5.45
C ALA A 25 -0.78 3.75 5.46
N ILE A 26 -0.48 2.80 4.58
CA ILE A 26 -1.17 1.50 4.51
C ILE A 26 -0.76 0.64 5.69
N ASP A 27 0.52 0.62 6.07
CA ASP A 27 0.99 -0.14 7.24
C ASP A 27 0.30 0.37 8.53
N LEU A 28 0.14 1.68 8.67
CA LEU A 28 -0.57 2.28 9.82
C LEU A 28 -2.07 1.94 9.81
N LEU A 29 -2.68 1.90 8.62
CA LEU A 29 -4.08 1.52 8.48
C LEU A 29 -4.29 0.05 8.83
N GLU A 30 -3.41 -0.84 8.38
CA GLU A 30 -3.43 -2.27 8.71
C GLU A 30 -3.37 -2.48 10.22
N MET A 31 -2.48 -1.77 10.92
CA MET A 31 -2.39 -1.85 12.37
C MET A 31 -3.66 -1.38 13.08
N ALA A 32 -4.22 -0.25 12.67
CA ALA A 32 -5.45 0.27 13.27
C ALA A 32 -6.63 -0.69 13.08
N ILE A 33 -6.74 -1.34 11.92
CA ILE A 33 -7.80 -2.32 11.67
C ILE A 33 -7.57 -3.59 12.49
N ASN A 34 -6.32 -4.05 12.64
CA ASN A 34 -5.98 -5.16 13.53
C ASN A 34 -6.39 -4.87 14.98
N ASP A 35 -6.13 -3.66 15.48
CA ASP A 35 -6.54 -3.26 16.83
C ASP A 35 -8.07 -3.36 17.00
N LEU A 36 -8.85 -2.95 16.00
CA LEU A 36 -10.31 -3.07 16.02
C LEU A 36 -10.79 -4.54 16.04
N VAL A 37 -10.07 -5.46 15.41
CA VAL A 37 -10.38 -6.90 15.49
C VAL A 37 -10.08 -7.42 16.90
N VAL A 38 -8.92 -7.08 17.46
CA VAL A 38 -8.50 -7.51 18.81
C VAL A 38 -9.44 -6.98 19.89
N GLU A 39 -9.90 -5.73 19.76
CA GLU A 39 -10.88 -5.12 20.67
C GLU A 39 -12.31 -5.68 20.51
N GLY A 40 -12.55 -6.53 19.50
CA GLY A 40 -13.86 -7.14 19.24
C GLY A 40 -14.85 -6.19 18.56
N HIS A 41 -14.37 -5.08 18.01
CA HIS A 41 -15.17 -4.13 17.23
C HIS A 41 -15.35 -4.57 15.76
N LEU A 42 -14.48 -5.44 15.26
CA LEU A 42 -14.53 -6.02 13.92
C LEU A 42 -14.38 -7.55 13.97
N GLU A 43 -15.10 -8.25 13.11
CA GLU A 43 -14.90 -9.69 12.90
C GLU A 43 -13.62 -9.93 12.10
N GLU A 44 -12.81 -10.93 12.50
CA GLU A 44 -11.56 -11.29 11.82
C GLU A 44 -11.77 -11.65 10.34
N GLU A 45 -12.86 -12.36 10.01
CA GLU A 45 -13.21 -12.72 8.63
C GLU A 45 -13.37 -11.49 7.70
N LYS A 46 -13.78 -10.34 8.26
CA LYS A 46 -13.89 -9.09 7.49
C LYS A 46 -12.54 -8.48 7.18
N LEU A 47 -11.55 -8.65 8.07
CA LEU A 47 -10.17 -8.26 7.80
C LEU A 47 -9.54 -9.20 6.76
N ASP A 48 -9.71 -10.52 6.92
CA ASP A 48 -9.13 -11.52 6.02
C ASP A 48 -9.63 -11.40 4.57
N SER A 49 -10.90 -11.03 4.40
CA SER A 49 -11.49 -10.80 3.08
C SER A 49 -11.15 -9.44 2.47
N PHE A 50 -10.62 -8.50 3.25
CA PHE A 50 -10.32 -7.15 2.80
C PHE A 50 -8.90 -7.02 2.25
N ASN A 51 -8.78 -7.03 0.91
CA ASN A 51 -7.52 -6.87 0.21
C ASN A 51 -7.51 -5.58 -0.62
N LEU A 52 -6.59 -4.66 -0.31
CA LEU A 52 -6.45 -3.42 -1.08
C LEU A 52 -5.83 -3.72 -2.46
N PRO A 53 -6.42 -3.20 -3.56
CA PRO A 53 -5.85 -3.32 -4.90
C PRO A 53 -4.69 -2.32 -5.10
N VAL A 54 -3.75 -2.30 -4.16
CA VAL A 54 -2.60 -1.38 -4.15
C VAL A 54 -1.33 -2.20 -3.97
N TYR A 55 -0.36 -1.95 -4.84
CA TYR A 55 0.99 -2.49 -4.72
C TYR A 55 1.97 -1.34 -4.56
N ILE A 56 2.86 -1.46 -3.58
CA ILE A 56 3.95 -0.51 -3.35
C ILE A 56 5.26 -1.17 -3.86
N PRO A 57 5.73 -0.80 -5.06
CA PRO A 57 6.93 -1.38 -5.66
C PRO A 57 8.22 -0.97 -4.92
N SER A 58 9.25 -1.80 -5.00
CA SER A 58 10.63 -1.36 -4.79
C SER A 58 11.09 -0.47 -5.96
N ALA A 59 12.14 0.31 -5.75
CA ALA A 59 12.74 1.10 -6.84
C ALA A 59 13.55 0.24 -7.85
N GLU A 60 13.80 -1.02 -7.49
CA GLU A 60 14.60 -2.02 -8.23
C GLU A 60 13.80 -2.70 -9.34
#